data_AF-A0A1Z9EHK6-F1
#
_entry.id   AF-A0A1Z9EHK6-F1
#
_cell.length_a   1.000
_cell.length_b   1.000
_cell.length_c   1.000
_cell.angle_alpha   90.00
_cell.angle_beta   90.00
_cell.angle_gamma   90.00
#
_symmetry.space_group_name_H-M   'P 1'
#
loop_
_entity.id
_entity.type
_entity.pdbx_description
1 polymer ?
#
loop_
_entity_poly.entity_id
_entity_poly.type
_entity_poly.pdbx_seq_one_letter_code
_entity_poly.pdbx_strand_id
1 'polypeptide(L)' 'YEVLTDNQERETRKLIDHLGLPWDDICLSPQSNKRVVGTASNVQVRKKVYQGSSESWKRYQPYLNGALDHFSTGRK' A
#
# COMPACT_ATOMS: atom_id res chain seq x y z
N TYR A 1 -0.20 -2.76 6.41
CA TYR A 1 -0.33 -2.37 4.99
C TYR A 1 0.39 -3.36 4.08
N GLU A 2 1.56 -3.81 4.50
CA GLU A 2 2.46 -4.78 3.88
C GLU A 2 1.72 -6.05 3.44
N VAL A 3 0.90 -6.64 4.32
CA VAL A 3 0.12 -7.85 4.03
C VAL A 3 -0.81 -7.67 2.82
N LEU A 4 -1.46 -6.50 2.69
CA LEU A 4 -2.29 -6.17 1.53
C LEU A 4 -1.44 -6.06 0.25
N THR A 5 -0.27 -5.44 0.33
CA THR A 5 0.60 -5.31 -0.85
C THR A 5 1.27 -6.62 -1.26
N ASP A 6 1.41 -7.57 -0.32
CA ASP A 6 1.96 -8.91 -0.55
C ASP A 6 0.90 -9.89 -1.08
N ASN A 7 -0.32 -9.81 -0.55
CA ASN A 7 -1.43 -10.72 -0.88
C ASN A 7 -2.69 -9.95 -1.24
N GLN A 8 -2.61 -9.10 -2.28
CA GLN A 8 -3.69 -8.18 -2.65
C GLN A 8 -5.03 -8.88 -2.77
N GLU A 9 -5.11 -9.96 -3.56
CA GLU A 9 -6.38 -10.64 -3.81
C GLU A 9 -7.01 -11.18 -2.53
N ARG A 10 -6.24 -11.91 -1.72
CA ARG A 10 -6.72 -12.49 -0.47
C ARG A 10 -7.26 -11.41 0.46
N GLU A 11 -6.49 -10.35 0.68
CA GLU A 11 -6.86 -9.30 1.62
C GLU A 11 -8.02 -8.43 1.09
N THR A 12 -8.09 -8.21 -0.24
CA THR A 12 -9.20 -7.48 -0.87
C THR A 12 -10.49 -8.30 -0.81
N ARG A 13 -10.45 -9.61 -1.10
CA ARG A 13 -11.62 -10.50 -0.97
C ARG A 13 -12.14 -10.54 0.46
N LYS A 14 -11.25 -10.70 1.45
CA LYS A 14 -11.61 -10.63 2.87
C LYS A 14 -12.29 -9.32 3.24
N LEU A 15 -11.77 -8.20 2.73
CA LEU A 15 -12.36 -6.87 2.99
C LEU A 15 -13.77 -6.77 2.39
N ILE A 16 -13.96 -7.19 1.14
CA ILE A 16 -15.27 -7.15 0.46
C ILE A 16 -16.28 -8.06 1.17
N ASP A 17 -15.88 -9.28 1.55
CA ASP A 17 -16.70 -10.23 2.30
C ASP A 17 -17.09 -9.69 3.68
N HIS A 18 -16.13 -9.11 4.41
CA HIS A 18 -16.38 -8.48 5.70
C HIS A 18 -17.40 -7.33 5.63
N LEU A 19 -17.44 -6.62 4.50
CA LEU A 19 -18.42 -5.56 4.26
C LEU A 19 -19.78 -6.09 3.77
N GLY A 20 -19.92 -7.40 3.53
CA GLY A 20 -21.13 -8.02 3.01
C GLY A 20 -21.46 -7.59 1.56
N LEU A 21 -20.45 -7.18 0.80
CA LEU A 21 -20.61 -6.70 -0.58
C LEU A 21 -20.36 -7.83 -1.59
N PRO A 22 -21.04 -7.83 -2.75
CA PRO A 22 -20.74 -8.78 -3.83
C PRO A 22 -19.33 -8.55 -4.38
N TRP A 23 -18.65 -9.65 -4.72
CA TRP A 23 -17.33 -9.61 -5.34
C TRP A 23 -17.37 -9.14 -6.80
N ASP A 24 -16.38 -8.33 -7.18
CA ASP A 24 -16.10 -7.96 -8.57
C ASP A 24 -14.56 -7.95 -8.78
N ASP A 25 -14.10 -8.59 -9.86
CA ASP A 25 -12.66 -8.67 -10.19
C ASP A 25 -12.03 -7.29 -10.46
N ILE A 26 -12.83 -6.26 -10.76
CA ILE A 26 -12.31 -4.88 -10.88
C ILE A 26 -11.67 -4.38 -9.57
N CYS A 27 -12.03 -4.95 -8.42
CA CYS A 27 -11.43 -4.64 -7.12
C CYS A 27 -9.92 -4.98 -7.09
N LEU A 28 -9.45 -5.86 -7.97
CA LEU A 28 -8.02 -6.17 -8.12
C LEU A 28 -7.28 -5.17 -9.01
N SER A 29 -7.98 -4.28 -9.70
CA SER A 29 -7.42 -3.30 -10.63
C SER A 29 -7.75 -1.85 -10.27
N PRO A 30 -7.42 -1.39 -9.04
CA PRO A 30 -7.75 -0.02 -8.59
C PRO A 30 -7.13 1.06 -9.49
N GLN A 31 -5.96 0.78 -10.09
CA GLN A 31 -5.28 1.69 -11.01
C GLN A 31 -6.08 2.02 -12.28
N SER A 32 -7.01 1.14 -12.66
CA SER A 32 -7.83 1.27 -13.87
C SER A 32 -9.06 2.18 -13.65
N ASN A 33 -9.31 2.64 -12.42
CA ASN A 33 -10.43 3.52 -12.10
C ASN A 33 -10.30 4.87 -12.83
N LYS A 34 -11.31 5.31 -13.58
CA LYS A 34 -11.24 6.55 -14.38
C LYS A 34 -11.56 7.84 -13.60
N ARG A 35 -12.02 7.73 -12.35
CA ARG A 35 -12.38 8.91 -11.53
C ARG A 35 -11.14 9.78 -11.29
N VAL A 36 -11.32 11.10 -11.31
CA VAL A 36 -10.26 12.07 -11.00
C VAL A 36 -9.84 11.94 -9.54
N VAL A 37 -8.53 11.96 -9.28
CA VAL A 37 -7.93 11.89 -7.94
C VAL A 37 -7.16 13.19 -7.68
N GLY A 38 -7.67 14.04 -6.79
CA GLY A 38 -7.11 15.35 -6.48
C GLY A 38 -6.14 15.39 -5.29
N THR A 39 -5.68 14.23 -4.82
CA THR A 39 -4.81 14.11 -3.63
C THR A 39 -3.34 13.99 -4.01
N ALA A 40 -2.42 14.30 -3.09
CA ALA A 40 -0.98 14.15 -3.27
C ALA A 40 -0.55 12.74 -3.74
N SER A 41 -1.27 11.70 -3.33
CA SER A 41 -1.01 10.31 -3.74
C SER A 41 -1.48 9.95 -5.16
N ASN A 42 -1.96 10.91 -5.99
CA ASN A 42 -2.52 10.61 -7.31
C ASN A 42 -1.58 9.73 -8.17
N VAL A 43 -0.30 10.07 -8.27
CA VAL A 43 0.66 9.27 -9.05
C VAL A 43 0.83 7.84 -8.49
N GLN A 44 0.72 7.66 -7.17
CA GLN A 44 0.85 6.36 -6.53
C GLN A 44 -0.38 5.47 -6.79
N VAL A 45 -1.59 6.02 -6.70
CA VAL A 45 -2.83 5.24 -6.89
C VAL A 45 -3.06 4.81 -8.33
N ARG A 46 -2.36 5.43 -9.30
CA ARG A 46 -2.38 5.06 -10.72
C ARG A 46 -1.45 3.88 -11.05
N LYS A 47 -0.71 3.37 -10.07
CA LYS A 47 0.11 2.16 -10.23
C LYS A 47 -0.66 0.96 -9.72
N LYS A 48 -0.40 -0.23 -10.29
CA LYS A 48 -0.82 -1.50 -9.69
C LYS A 48 -0.34 -1.55 -8.25
N VAL A 49 -1.07 -2.26 -7.37
CA VAL A 49 -0.65 -2.45 -5.98
C VAL A 49 0.79 -2.97 -5.95
N TYR A 50 1.64 -2.32 -5.16
CA TYR A 50 3.08 -2.50 -5.19
C TYR A 50 3.68 -2.39 -3.79
N GLN A 51 4.85 -3.01 -3.61
CA GLN A 51 5.61 -3.02 -2.36
C GLN A 51 6.73 -1.97 -2.37
N GLY A 52 7.30 -1.70 -1.19
CA GLY A 52 8.49 -0.85 -1.04
C GLY A 52 8.21 0.64 -0.84
N SER A 53 6.96 1.10 -0.92
CA SER A 53 6.60 2.49 -0.58
C SER A 53 7.02 2.85 0.85
N SER A 54 6.74 1.96 1.82
CA SER A 54 7.13 2.10 3.23
C SER A 54 8.64 2.12 3.49
N GLU A 55 9.46 1.73 2.50
CA GLU A 55 10.91 1.67 2.65
C GLU A 55 11.62 2.87 2.01
N SER A 56 10.89 3.74 1.32
CA SER A 56 11.47 4.86 0.56
C SER A 56 12.29 5.82 1.43
N TRP A 57 11.94 5.92 2.72
CA TRP A 57 12.67 6.75 3.68
C TRP A 57 14.09 6.25 3.96
N LYS A 58 14.38 4.94 3.79
CA LYS A 58 15.70 4.36 4.07
C LYS A 58 16.81 5.00 3.23
N ARG A 59 16.48 5.53 2.04
CA ARG A 59 17.41 6.30 1.19
C ARG A 59 17.95 7.55 1.88
N TYR A 60 17.19 8.07 2.84
CA TYR A 60 17.53 9.26 3.60
C TYR A 60 18.14 8.91 4.96
N GLN A 61 18.25 7.63 5.33
CA GLN A 61 18.79 7.18 6.61
C GLN A 61 20.14 7.83 6.98
N PRO A 62 21.12 7.99 6.06
CA PRO A 62 22.39 8.66 6.39
C PRO A 62 22.25 10.12 6.86
N TYR A 63 21.13 10.78 6.55
CA TYR A 63 20.88 12.18 6.87
C TYR A 63 19.99 12.37 8.09
N LEU A 64 19.50 11.28 8.71
CA LEU A 64 18.54 11.35 9.83
C LEU A 64 19.20 11.32 11.21
N ASN A 65 20.54 11.24 11.30
CA ASN A 65 21.29 11.22 12.56
C ASN A 65 20.73 10.22 13.60
N GLY A 66 20.31 9.04 13.14
CA GLY A 66 19.77 7.99 14.00
C GLY A 66 18.35 8.22 14.56
N ALA A 67 17.66 9.29 14.15
CA ALA A 67 16.33 9.63 14.65
C ALA A 67 15.29 8.50 14.47
N LEU A 68 15.47 7.62 13.48
CA LEU A 68 14.57 6.51 13.18
C LEU A 68 15.15 5.12 13.50
N ASP A 69 16.31 5.03 14.14
CA ASP A 69 17.01 3.73 14.32
C ASP A 69 16.22 2.75 15.21
N HIS A 70 15.41 3.27 16.13
CA HIS A 70 14.53 2.47 16.99
C HIS A 70 13.40 1.76 16.23
N PHE A 71 13.03 2.22 15.03
CA PHE A 71 12.07 1.52 14.17
C PHE A 71 12.68 0.28 13.51
N SER A 72 14.01 0.22 13.40
CA SER A 72 14.73 -0.91 12.81
C SER A 72 14.82 -2.12 13.76
N THR A 73 14.60 -1.93 15.07
CA THR A 73 14.82 -2.96 16.10
C THR A 73 13.60 -3.89 16.32
N GLY A 74 12.49 -3.68 15.62
CA GLY A 74 11.19 -4.31 15.91
C GLY A 74 10.72 -5.48 15.03
N ARG A 75 11.54 -6.04 14.13
CA ARG A 75 11.17 -7.26 13.38
C ARG A 75 12.02 -8.45 13.81
N LYS A 76 11.56 -9.15 14.85
CA LYS A 76 11.79 -10.58 15.03
C LYS A 76 10.45 -11.28 14.95
#